data_AF-A0A850QKB6-F1
#
_entry.id   AF-A0A850QKB6-F1
#
_cell.length_a   1.000
_cell.length_b   1.000
_cell.length_c   1.000
_cell.angle_alpha   90.00
_cell.angle_beta   90.00
_cell.angle_gamma   90.00
#
_symmetry.space_group_name_H-M   'P 1'
#
loop_
_entity.id
_entity.type
_entity.pdbx_description
1 polymer ?
#
loop_
_entity_poly.entity_id
_entity_poly.type
_entity_poly.pdbx_seq_one_letter_code
_entity_poly.pdbx_strand_id
1 'polypeptide(L)'
;MSDSLSNQELLPGNNGQAALISSNDTADTDLGEKKASKSDSILGNLDLLRQVILVLAVAICVSLIIMVMMWIKEPEMRPLGNYETSELITVLDALDQKKIEYQLDGNTIRVPADQYSAIKLTLARDGLNAPEAQGDDILLKNMGFGVSQRLEQERLKLSRERQLARAIEQIKQVRKAQVLLAL
;
A
#
# COMPACT_ATOMS: atom_id res chain seq x y z
N MET A 1 -84.52 9.02 15.67
CA MET A 1 -85.18 10.02 16.54
C MET A 1 -85.52 9.33 17.84
N SER A 2 -85.15 9.77 19.04
CA SER A 2 -84.75 11.09 19.52
C SER A 2 -83.89 10.96 20.78
N ASP A 3 -82.99 11.92 20.91
CA ASP A 3 -81.90 12.07 21.86
C ASP A 3 -82.24 12.26 23.35
N SER A 4 -81.22 11.96 24.16
CA SER A 4 -80.71 12.74 25.31
C SER A 4 -81.62 13.06 26.48
N LEU A 5 -81.23 12.57 27.67
CA LEU A 5 -81.11 13.40 28.87
C LEU A 5 -79.90 12.93 29.72
N SER A 6 -78.94 13.84 29.86
CA SER A 6 -77.81 13.81 30.79
C SER A 6 -78.23 14.39 32.15
N ASN A 7 -77.71 13.83 33.24
CA ASN A 7 -77.52 14.40 34.60
C ASN A 7 -76.72 13.31 35.38
N GLN A 8 -75.45 13.43 35.82
CA GLN A 8 -74.78 14.44 36.68
C GLN A 8 -75.60 14.63 37.98
N GLU A 9 -75.21 14.29 39.22
CA GLU A 9 -73.93 14.04 39.88
C GLU A 9 -74.16 13.50 41.33
N LEU A 10 -73.06 13.16 42.03
CA LEU A 10 -72.85 13.16 43.51
C LEU A 10 -73.22 11.93 44.38
N LEU A 11 -72.19 11.38 45.04
CA LEU A 11 -72.20 10.50 46.22
C LEU A 11 -72.45 11.34 47.49
N PRO A 12 -72.98 10.77 48.61
CA PRO A 12 -72.09 10.26 49.68
C PRO A 12 -72.67 9.14 50.60
N GLY A 13 -71.78 8.49 51.37
CA GLY A 13 -72.05 7.95 52.72
C GLY A 13 -72.48 6.47 52.79
N ASN A 14 -71.68 5.53 53.33
CA ASN A 14 -71.27 5.33 54.72
C ASN A 14 -72.04 4.17 55.41
N ASN A 15 -71.37 3.01 55.45
CA ASN A 15 -71.21 2.07 56.56
C ASN A 15 -72.44 1.43 57.24
N GLY A 16 -72.50 0.09 57.24
CA GLY A 16 -73.39 -0.64 58.15
C GLY A 16 -73.57 -2.15 57.97
N GLN A 17 -72.48 -2.92 58.10
CA GLN A 17 -72.41 -4.21 58.84
C GLN A 17 -73.39 -5.37 58.50
N ALA A 18 -72.84 -6.52 58.09
CA ALA A 18 -72.83 -7.79 58.86
C ALA A 18 -72.57 -9.03 57.97
N ALA A 19 -71.97 -10.07 58.57
CA ALA A 19 -71.55 -11.38 58.04
C ALA A 19 -70.15 -11.37 57.37
N LEU A 20 -69.03 -11.45 58.10
CA LEU A 20 -68.51 -12.55 58.94
C LEU A 20 -68.38 -13.88 58.19
N ILE A 21 -67.31 -14.04 57.40
CA ILE A 21 -66.64 -15.35 57.29
C ILE A 21 -65.14 -15.11 57.42
N SER A 22 -64.65 -15.57 58.57
CA SER A 22 -63.27 -15.64 59.01
C SER A 22 -62.51 -16.68 58.20
N SER A 23 -61.41 -16.29 57.56
CA SER A 23 -60.31 -17.21 57.30
C SER A 23 -59.00 -16.47 57.08
N ASN A 24 -58.14 -16.64 58.08
CA ASN A 24 -56.68 -16.65 58.05
C ASN A 24 -55.94 -15.31 58.04
N ASP A 25 -55.86 -14.71 59.23
CA ASP A 25 -54.77 -13.81 59.59
C ASP A 25 -53.61 -14.66 60.15
N THR A 26 -52.54 -14.75 59.38
CA THR A 26 -51.17 -14.90 59.89
C THR A 26 -50.29 -14.05 59.01
N ALA A 27 -50.27 -12.75 59.31
CA ALA A 27 -49.16 -11.87 58.95
C ALA A 27 -48.18 -11.81 60.13
N ASP A 28 -47.01 -12.41 59.94
CA ASP A 28 -45.73 -12.11 60.62
C ASP A 28 -44.67 -12.94 59.85
N THR A 29 -43.50 -12.47 59.42
CA THR A 29 -42.60 -11.44 59.90
C THR A 29 -41.69 -10.96 58.77
N ASP A 30 -41.20 -9.73 58.93
CA ASP A 30 -40.06 -9.07 58.29
C ASP A 30 -38.80 -9.95 58.10
N LEU A 31 -37.89 -9.47 57.23
CA LEU A 31 -36.50 -9.90 56.95
C LEU A 31 -36.29 -10.95 55.83
N GLY A 32 -36.17 -10.44 54.60
CA GLY A 32 -35.80 -11.23 53.42
C GLY A 32 -35.01 -10.43 52.38
N GLU A 33 -33.88 -9.85 52.80
CA GLU A 33 -32.82 -9.37 51.92
C GLU A 33 -32.53 -10.32 50.73
N LYS A 34 -32.40 -9.72 49.54
CA LYS A 34 -31.42 -10.11 48.50
C LYS A 34 -31.43 -11.58 48.06
N LYS A 35 -32.40 -12.01 47.25
CA LYS A 35 -32.24 -13.25 46.46
C LYS A 35 -32.96 -13.34 45.11
N ALA A 36 -33.34 -12.23 44.49
CA ALA A 36 -33.77 -12.22 43.08
C ALA A 36 -32.64 -11.84 42.08
N SER A 37 -31.49 -11.34 42.56
CA SER A 37 -30.40 -10.86 41.69
C SER A 37 -29.44 -11.96 41.19
N LYS A 38 -29.45 -13.16 41.80
CA LYS A 38 -28.47 -14.22 41.52
C LYS A 38 -28.86 -15.15 40.37
N SER A 39 -30.12 -15.15 39.92
CA SER A 39 -30.60 -15.90 38.75
C SER A 39 -30.55 -15.07 37.47
N ASP A 40 -30.90 -13.78 37.54
CA ASP A 40 -30.86 -12.87 36.38
C ASP A 40 -29.42 -12.60 35.92
N SER A 41 -28.46 -12.63 36.84
CA SER A 41 -27.04 -12.57 36.52
C SER A 41 -26.55 -13.82 35.78
N ILE A 42 -27.12 -15.01 35.97
CA ILE A 42 -26.69 -16.23 35.25
C ILE A 42 -27.18 -16.19 33.79
N LEU A 43 -28.40 -15.72 33.55
CA LEU A 43 -28.90 -15.51 32.18
C LEU A 43 -28.16 -14.38 31.47
N GLY A 44 -27.87 -13.27 32.15
CA GLY A 44 -27.08 -12.17 31.58
C GLY A 44 -25.61 -12.55 31.31
N ASN A 45 -25.03 -13.42 32.13
CA ASN A 45 -23.67 -13.93 31.91
C ASN A 45 -23.60 -14.84 30.67
N LEU A 46 -24.66 -15.56 30.32
CA LEU A 46 -24.70 -16.38 29.09
C LEU A 46 -24.74 -15.50 27.83
N ASP A 47 -25.50 -14.40 27.87
CA ASP A 47 -25.56 -13.46 26.75
C ASP A 47 -24.26 -12.66 26.62
N LEU A 48 -23.64 -12.27 27.75
CA LEU A 48 -22.30 -11.68 27.78
C LEU A 48 -21.22 -12.65 27.32
N LEU A 49 -21.23 -13.92 27.74
CA LEU A 49 -20.29 -14.94 27.25
C LEU A 49 -20.44 -15.15 25.74
N ARG A 50 -21.68 -15.26 25.26
CA ARG A 50 -21.98 -15.41 23.84
C ARG A 50 -21.53 -14.19 23.04
N GLN A 51 -21.74 -12.98 23.56
CA GLN A 51 -21.27 -11.74 22.95
C GLN A 51 -19.74 -11.66 22.94
N VAL A 52 -19.06 -12.03 24.03
CA VAL A 52 -17.58 -12.04 24.12
C VAL A 52 -16.98 -13.05 23.16
N ILE A 53 -17.55 -14.27 23.07
CA ILE A 53 -17.09 -15.29 22.12
C ILE A 53 -17.33 -14.84 20.68
N LEU A 54 -18.47 -14.19 20.39
CA LEU A 54 -18.77 -13.66 19.06
C LEU A 54 -17.79 -12.54 18.68
N VAL A 55 -17.55 -11.58 19.57
CA VAL A 55 -16.59 -10.49 19.36
C VAL A 55 -15.16 -11.04 19.18
N LEU A 56 -14.76 -12.02 20.00
CA LEU A 56 -13.47 -12.67 19.88
C LEU A 56 -13.32 -13.41 18.56
N ALA A 57 -14.37 -14.13 18.11
CA ALA A 57 -14.36 -14.83 16.83
C ALA A 57 -14.22 -13.85 15.66
N VAL A 58 -14.92 -12.72 15.68
CA VAL A 58 -14.79 -11.67 14.66
C VAL A 58 -13.40 -11.04 14.71
N ALA A 59 -12.87 -10.74 15.90
CA ALA A 59 -11.53 -10.17 16.05
C ALA A 59 -10.45 -11.09 15.48
N ILE A 60 -10.52 -12.40 15.79
CA ILE A 60 -9.60 -13.40 15.23
C ILE A 60 -9.76 -13.49 13.71
N CYS A 61 -10.98 -13.50 13.21
CA CYS A 61 -11.25 -13.54 11.76
C CYS A 61 -10.64 -12.32 11.04
N VAL A 62 -10.86 -11.11 11.54
CA VAL A 62 -10.27 -9.88 11.00
C VAL A 62 -8.74 -9.92 11.08
N SER A 63 -8.18 -10.39 12.19
CA SER A 63 -6.73 -10.54 12.34
C SER A 63 -6.14 -11.49 11.30
N LEU A 64 -6.80 -12.63 11.04
CA LEU A 64 -6.36 -13.57 10.00
C LEU A 64 -6.45 -12.96 8.60
N ILE A 65 -7.53 -12.22 8.31
CA ILE A 65 -7.69 -11.52 7.03
C ILE A 65 -6.54 -10.52 6.82
N ILE A 66 -6.20 -9.71 7.81
CA ILE A 66 -5.10 -8.74 7.72
C ILE A 66 -3.76 -9.45 7.54
N MET A 67 -3.53 -10.54 8.28
CA MET A 67 -2.29 -11.31 8.20
C MET A 67 -2.09 -11.94 6.82
N VAL A 68 -3.15 -12.53 6.24
CA VAL A 68 -3.13 -13.08 4.88
C VAL A 68 -3.02 -11.97 3.83
N MET A 69 -3.74 -10.86 4.01
CA MET A 69 -3.67 -9.72 3.10
C MET A 69 -2.25 -9.15 3.04
N MET A 70 -1.55 -9.04 4.18
CA MET A 70 -0.17 -8.57 4.25
C MET A 70 0.80 -9.52 3.53
N TRP A 71 0.55 -10.83 3.55
CA TRP A 71 1.35 -11.81 2.81
C TRP A 71 1.14 -11.75 1.29
N ILE A 72 -0.06 -11.38 0.83
CA ILE A 72 -0.43 -11.35 -0.60
C ILE A 72 -0.08 -10.01 -1.26
N LYS A 73 0.41 -9.01 -0.51
CA LYS A 73 0.96 -7.79 -1.12
C LYS A 73 2.30 -8.10 -1.77
N GLU A 74 2.28 -8.77 -2.92
CA GLU A 74 3.45 -8.90 -3.78
C GLU A 74 3.80 -7.49 -4.28
N PRO A 75 4.96 -6.93 -3.88
CA PRO A 75 5.40 -5.68 -4.44
C PRO A 75 5.64 -5.93 -5.94
N GLU A 76 4.85 -5.30 -6.81
CA GLU A 76 5.02 -5.40 -8.27
C GLU A 76 6.42 -4.86 -8.60
N MET A 77 7.39 -5.72 -8.84
CA MET A 77 8.77 -5.32 -9.08
C MET A 77 8.91 -4.83 -10.53
N ARG A 78 9.05 -3.52 -10.72
CA ARG A 78 9.21 -2.90 -12.04
C ARG A 78 10.68 -2.64 -12.34
N PRO A 79 11.20 -3.00 -13.54
CA PRO A 79 12.56 -2.69 -13.92
C PRO A 79 12.75 -1.16 -14.03
N LEU A 80 13.79 -0.65 -13.36
CA LEU A 80 14.20 0.75 -13.40
C LEU A 80 14.89 1.11 -14.71
N GLY A 81 15.59 0.14 -15.31
CA GLY A 81 16.39 0.28 -16.52
C GLY A 81 17.48 -0.79 -16.58
N ASN A 82 18.13 -0.91 -17.74
CA ASN A 82 19.37 -1.67 -17.88
C ASN A 82 20.53 -0.67 -17.80
N TYR A 83 21.44 -0.87 -16.85
CA TYR A 83 22.55 0.05 -16.62
C TYR A 83 23.87 -0.63 -16.98
N GLU A 84 24.80 0.12 -17.55
CA GLU A 84 26.20 -0.30 -17.71
C GLU A 84 26.84 -0.51 -16.34
N THR A 85 27.81 -1.42 -16.24
CA THR A 85 28.37 -1.88 -14.95
C THR A 85 28.88 -0.74 -14.05
N SER A 86 29.40 0.34 -14.62
CA SER A 86 29.86 1.52 -13.85
C SER A 86 28.71 2.36 -13.29
N GLU A 87 27.64 2.53 -14.07
CA GLU A 87 26.44 3.26 -13.63
C GLU A 87 25.64 2.43 -12.63
N LEU A 88 25.57 1.11 -12.86
CA LEU A 88 24.91 0.15 -11.98
C LEU A 88 25.42 0.26 -10.54
N ILE A 89 26.74 0.28 -10.33
CA ILE A 89 27.34 0.38 -8.99
C ILE A 89 26.94 1.70 -8.31
N THR A 90 26.95 2.80 -9.06
CA THR A 90 26.63 4.13 -8.52
C THR A 90 25.14 4.23 -8.17
N VAL A 91 24.28 3.64 -9.00
CA VAL A 91 22.84 3.53 -8.73
C VAL A 91 22.59 2.66 -7.51
N LEU A 92 23.25 1.50 -7.39
CA LEU A 92 23.13 0.61 -6.22
C LEU A 92 23.50 1.33 -4.91
N ASP A 93 24.62 2.04 -4.88
CA ASP A 93 25.05 2.78 -3.68
C ASP A 93 24.03 3.85 -3.27
N ALA A 94 23.41 4.53 -4.25
CA ALA A 94 22.34 5.50 -3.98
C ALA A 94 21.04 4.84 -3.47
N LEU A 95 20.70 3.64 -3.94
CA LEU A 95 19.56 2.87 -3.42
C LEU A 95 19.83 2.36 -1.99
N ASP A 96 21.05 1.88 -1.74
CA ASP A 96 21.50 1.42 -0.41
C ASP A 96 21.48 2.55 0.62
N GLN A 97 21.99 3.74 0.27
CA GLN A 97 21.95 4.91 1.15
C GLN A 97 20.52 5.29 1.56
N LYS A 98 19.56 5.13 0.64
CA LYS A 98 18.14 5.43 0.88
C LYS A 98 17.36 4.24 1.48
N LYS A 99 18.00 3.10 1.71
CA LYS A 99 17.40 1.85 2.23
C LYS A 99 16.18 1.41 1.42
N ILE A 100 16.26 1.54 0.10
CA ILE A 100 15.21 1.10 -0.81
C ILE A 100 15.38 -0.39 -1.06
N GLU A 101 14.29 -1.16 -1.03
CA GLU A 101 14.33 -2.56 -1.41
C GLU A 101 14.46 -2.69 -2.93
N TYR A 102 15.46 -3.44 -3.41
CA TYR A 102 15.70 -3.65 -4.84
C TYR A 102 16.10 -5.10 -5.12
N GLN A 103 15.81 -5.55 -6.33
CA GLN A 103 16.29 -6.82 -6.87
C GLN A 103 17.22 -6.57 -8.05
N LEU A 104 18.35 -7.26 -8.08
CA LEU A 104 19.30 -7.20 -9.17
C LEU A 104 19.18 -8.45 -10.04
N ASP A 105 18.85 -8.26 -11.32
CA ASP A 105 18.88 -9.31 -12.35
C ASP A 105 19.95 -8.95 -13.39
N GLY A 106 21.18 -9.40 -13.16
CA GLY A 106 22.33 -9.07 -13.99
C GLY A 106 22.60 -7.57 -14.02
N ASN A 107 22.29 -6.93 -15.16
CA ASN A 107 22.42 -5.48 -15.37
C ASN A 107 21.09 -4.70 -15.20
N THR A 108 20.00 -5.38 -14.81
CA THR A 108 18.69 -4.76 -14.63
C THR A 108 18.34 -4.66 -13.16
N ILE A 109 18.09 -3.43 -12.68
CA ILE A 109 17.61 -3.19 -11.32
C ILE A 109 16.08 -3.19 -11.35
N ARG A 110 15.44 -3.96 -10.49
CA ARG A 110 14.00 -3.92 -10.25
C ARG A 110 13.71 -3.33 -8.87
N VAL A 111 12.67 -2.52 -8.80
CA VAL A 111 12.20 -1.91 -7.55
C VAL A 111 10.68 -2.05 -7.40
N PRO A 112 10.13 -1.94 -6.18
CA PRO A 112 8.69 -1.94 -5.97
C PRO A 112 7.99 -0.84 -6.77
N ALA A 113 6.95 -1.19 -7.53
CA ALA A 113 6.20 -0.26 -8.39
C ALA A 113 5.56 0.87 -7.58
N ASP A 114 5.17 0.59 -6.33
CA ASP A 114 4.66 1.58 -5.38
C ASP A 114 5.62 2.75 -5.17
N GLN A 115 6.93 2.49 -5.24
CA GLN A 115 7.99 3.47 -5.01
C GLN A 115 8.70 3.89 -6.29
N TYR A 116 8.41 3.27 -7.43
CA TYR A 116 9.10 3.47 -8.70
C TYR A 116 9.25 4.96 -9.08
N SER A 117 8.16 5.72 -9.03
CA SER A 117 8.17 7.15 -9.39
C SER A 117 9.03 7.99 -8.43
N ALA A 118 8.97 7.69 -7.14
CA ALA A 118 9.76 8.38 -6.12
C ALA A 118 11.26 8.07 -6.30
N ILE A 119 11.59 6.79 -6.50
CA ILE A 119 12.97 6.32 -6.74
C ILE A 119 13.53 6.96 -8.01
N LYS A 120 12.79 6.93 -9.12
CA LYS A 120 13.18 7.55 -10.38
C LYS A 120 13.44 9.05 -10.22
N LEU A 121 12.56 9.76 -9.51
CA LEU A 121 12.76 11.19 -9.23
C LEU A 121 14.01 11.41 -8.38
N THR A 122 14.23 10.60 -7.35
CA THR A 122 15.43 10.74 -6.51
C THR A 122 16.72 10.47 -7.26
N LEU A 123 16.79 9.41 -8.07
CA LEU A 123 17.97 9.14 -8.90
C LEU A 123 18.17 10.24 -9.96
N ALA A 124 17.10 10.77 -10.55
CA ALA A 124 17.20 11.88 -11.49
C ALA A 124 17.76 13.15 -10.82
N ARG A 125 17.38 13.41 -9.56
CA ARG A 125 17.97 14.49 -8.75
C ARG A 125 19.44 14.27 -8.44
N ASP A 126 19.83 13.01 -8.24
CA ASP A 126 21.21 12.61 -7.99
C ASP A 126 22.04 12.50 -9.30
N GLY A 127 21.39 12.69 -10.47
CA GLY A 127 22.02 12.61 -11.80
C GLY A 127 22.26 11.18 -12.29
N LEU A 128 21.74 10.18 -11.59
CA LEU A 128 22.02 8.74 -11.78
C LEU A 128 21.01 8.03 -12.68
N ASN A 129 19.91 8.69 -13.05
CA ASN A 129 18.91 8.17 -13.97
C ASN A 129 18.64 9.24 -15.04
N ALA A 130 19.70 9.60 -15.77
CA ALA A 130 19.56 10.40 -16.96
C ALA A 130 18.65 9.62 -17.93
N PRO A 131 17.57 10.21 -18.45
CA PRO A 131 16.85 9.57 -19.53
C PRO A 131 17.83 9.38 -20.67
N GLU A 132 18.15 8.11 -20.99
CA GLU A 132 18.66 7.74 -22.30
C GLU A 132 17.83 8.52 -23.31
N ALA A 133 18.50 9.37 -24.08
CA ALA A 133 17.87 10.31 -24.99
C ALA A 133 17.09 9.51 -26.05
N GLN A 134 15.86 9.12 -25.73
CA GLN A 134 14.96 8.38 -26.62
C GLN A 134 14.59 9.21 -27.88
N GLY A 135 15.08 10.45 -27.99
CA GLY A 135 15.00 11.29 -29.18
C GLY A 135 15.88 10.82 -30.33
N ASP A 136 16.91 10.00 -30.09
CA ASP A 136 17.81 9.55 -31.16
C ASP A 136 17.16 8.45 -32.03
N ASP A 137 16.27 7.63 -31.46
CA ASP A 137 15.61 6.56 -32.22
C ASP A 137 14.56 7.09 -33.22
N ILE A 138 14.03 8.29 -32.98
CA ILE A 138 13.13 8.99 -33.92
C ILE A 138 13.93 9.60 -35.09
N LEU A 139 15.18 10.01 -34.85
CA LEU A 139 16.09 10.52 -35.89
C LEU A 139 16.66 9.39 -36.77
N LEU A 140 16.81 8.18 -36.23
CA LEU A 140 17.34 7.03 -36.98
C LEU A 140 16.29 6.32 -37.86
N LYS A 141 15.00 6.53 -37.62
CA LYS A 141 13.93 5.76 -38.29
C LYS A 141 13.60 6.22 -39.72
N ASN A 142 14.18 7.32 -40.22
CA ASN A 142 13.83 7.88 -41.54
C ASN A 142 15.01 8.41 -42.39
N MET A 143 16.19 7.80 -42.35
CA MET A 143 17.26 8.08 -43.35
C MET A 143 17.45 6.91 -44.32
N GLY A 144 16.36 6.47 -44.95
CA GLY A 144 16.41 5.73 -46.21
C GLY A 144 16.67 6.70 -47.36
N PHE A 145 17.55 6.32 -48.30
CA PHE A 145 17.93 7.01 -49.54
C PHE A 145 19.14 7.98 -49.46
N GLY A 146 20.33 7.47 -49.80
CA GLY A 146 21.47 8.29 -50.26
C GLY A 146 22.80 8.20 -49.49
N VAL A 147 22.89 7.47 -48.37
CA VAL A 147 24.06 7.51 -47.46
C VAL A 147 25.24 6.59 -47.79
N SER A 148 25.16 5.70 -48.79
CA SER A 148 26.25 4.73 -49.04
C SER A 148 27.58 5.39 -49.37
N GLN A 149 27.62 6.46 -50.16
CA GLN A 149 28.89 7.10 -50.55
C GLN A 149 29.45 8.03 -49.47
N ARG A 150 28.59 8.77 -48.75
CA ARG A 150 29.02 9.68 -47.69
C ARG A 150 29.45 8.93 -46.41
N LEU A 151 28.72 7.90 -46.03
CA LEU A 151 29.07 7.06 -44.88
C LEU A 151 30.39 6.30 -45.11
N GLU A 152 30.62 5.81 -46.33
CA GLU A 152 31.88 5.14 -46.66
C GLU A 152 33.06 6.11 -46.61
N GLN A 153 32.89 7.35 -47.07
CA GLN A 153 33.93 8.38 -46.96
C GLN A 153 34.27 8.73 -45.50
N GLU A 154 33.26 8.85 -44.63
CA GLU A 154 33.49 9.08 -43.19
C GLU A 154 34.18 7.88 -42.52
N ARG A 155 33.79 6.65 -42.85
CA ARG A 155 34.45 5.43 -42.36
C ARG A 155 35.91 5.36 -42.80
N LEU A 156 36.20 5.66 -44.05
CA LEU A 156 37.56 5.70 -44.58
C LEU A 156 38.40 6.79 -43.90
N LYS A 157 37.82 7.97 -43.63
CA LYS A 157 38.49 9.06 -42.91
C LYS A 157 38.87 8.63 -41.49
N LEU A 158 37.92 8.10 -40.74
CA LEU A 158 38.13 7.65 -39.36
C LEU A 158 39.15 6.51 -39.26
N SER A 159 39.18 5.62 -40.26
CA SER A 159 40.20 4.57 -40.36
C SER A 159 41.62 5.15 -40.50
N ARG A 160 41.80 6.16 -41.36
CA ARG A 160 43.10 6.84 -41.56
C ARG A 160 43.54 7.61 -40.32
N GLU A 161 42.62 8.32 -39.67
CA GLU A 161 42.88 9.03 -38.40
C GLU A 161 43.38 8.08 -37.32
N ARG A 162 42.76 6.91 -37.18
CA ARG A 162 43.19 5.88 -36.23
C ARG A 162 44.53 5.26 -36.58
N GLN A 163 44.80 5.01 -37.87
CA GLN A 163 46.07 4.44 -38.29
C GLN A 163 47.23 5.40 -38.03
N LEU A 164 47.03 6.70 -38.28
CA LEU A 164 48.01 7.75 -37.97
C LEU A 164 48.20 7.92 -36.46
N ALA A 165 47.11 7.93 -35.67
CA ALA A 165 47.20 7.98 -34.22
C ALA A 165 48.03 6.83 -33.65
N ARG A 166 47.78 5.58 -34.11
CA ARG A 166 48.56 4.41 -33.70
C ARG A 166 50.02 4.49 -34.12
N ALA A 167 50.32 5.02 -35.29
CA ALA A 167 51.69 5.21 -35.74
C ALA A 167 52.46 6.22 -34.88
N ILE A 168 51.80 7.30 -34.44
CA ILE A 168 52.38 8.31 -33.56
C ILE A 168 52.60 7.73 -32.14
N GLU A 169 51.68 6.90 -31.65
CA GLU A 169 51.81 6.22 -30.34
C GLU A 169 52.96 5.20 -30.28
N GLN A 170 53.47 4.72 -31.42
CA GLN A 170 54.66 3.85 -31.45
C GLN A 170 55.97 4.59 -31.14
N ILE A 171 55.96 5.92 -31.11
CA ILE A 171 57.12 6.73 -30.73
C ILE A 171 57.29 6.63 -29.20
N LYS A 172 58.47 6.20 -28.73
CA LYS A 172 58.77 5.90 -27.30
C LYS A 172 58.39 6.97 -26.27
N GLN A 173 58.15 8.21 -26.69
CA GLN A 173 57.79 9.33 -25.82
C GLN A 173 56.31 9.76 -25.88
N VAL A 174 55.49 9.16 -26.76
CA VAL A 174 54.08 9.56 -26.93
C VAL A 174 53.16 8.53 -26.27
N ARG A 175 52.43 8.94 -25.22
CA ARG A 175 51.51 8.07 -24.47
C ARG A 175 50.11 7.96 -25.08
N LYS A 176 49.64 9.00 -25.77
CA LYS A 176 48.31 9.06 -26.40
C LYS A 176 48.34 10.09 -27.52
N ALA A 177 47.81 9.74 -28.69
CA ALA A 177 47.71 10.66 -29.82
C ALA A 177 46.27 10.69 -30.36
N GLN A 178 45.77 11.90 -30.65
CA GLN A 178 44.51 12.10 -31.37
C GLN A 178 44.80 12.96 -32.59
N VAL A 179 44.42 12.47 -33.76
CA VAL A 179 44.65 13.15 -35.04
C VAL A 179 43.29 13.46 -35.66
N LEU A 180 43.05 14.73 -35.96
CA LEU A 180 41.86 15.18 -36.68
C LEU A 180 42.29 15.64 -38.06
N LEU A 181 41.80 14.98 -39.12
CA LEU A 181 42.09 15.39 -40.49
C LEU A 181 41.06 16.44 -40.91
N ALA A 182 41.50 17.67 -41.13
CA ALA A 182 40.73 18.66 -41.87
C ALA A 182 40.94 18.40 -43.36
N LEU A 183 39.88 18.02 -44.07
CA LEU A 183 39.83 17.82 -45.52
C LEU A 183 38.71 18.70 -46.07
#